data_AF-A0A5J6U0Y6-F1
#
_entry.id   AF-A0A5J6U0Y6-F1
#
_cell.length_a   1.000
_cell.length_b   1.000
_cell.length_c   1.000
_cell.angle_alpha   90.00
_cell.angle_beta   90.00
_cell.angle_gamma   90.00
#
_symmetry.space_group_name_H-M   'P 1'
#
loop_
_entity.id
_entity.type
_entity.pdbx_description
1 polymer ?
#
loop_
_entity_poly.entity_id
_entity_poly.type
_entity_poly.pdbx_seq_one_letter_code
_entity_poly.pdbx_strand_id
1 'polypeptide(L)'
;MSFRVELHATPSAQMSGLPSDAFDALVSTMVDAAERPWDAMAMYNDEPEYRQVIYGTAGLVSFYVDVEAEIIRVFDVTWAG
;
A
#
# COMPACT_ATOMS: atom_id res chain seq x y z
N MET A 1 13.68 7.45 8.00
CA MET A 1 13.42 6.12 8.60
C MET A 1 12.60 5.41 7.54
N SER A 2 13.09 4.28 7.03
CA SER A 2 12.54 3.62 5.85
C SER A 2 11.92 2.30 6.28
N PHE A 3 10.68 2.06 5.90
CA PHE A 3 9.93 0.87 6.27
C PHE A 3 10.10 -0.23 5.23
N ARG A 4 10.26 -1.48 5.66
CA ARG A 4 10.23 -2.62 4.75
C ARG A 4 8.79 -2.93 4.35
N VAL A 5 8.53 -3.02 3.04
CA VAL A 5 7.20 -3.39 2.54
C VAL A 5 7.05 -4.91 2.47
N GLU A 6 5.98 -5.42 3.07
CA GLU A 6 5.58 -6.83 3.02
C GLU A 6 4.20 -6.97 2.40
N LEU A 7 4.11 -7.76 1.33
CA LEU A 7 2.85 -8.06 0.68
C LEU A 7 2.29 -9.36 1.24
N HIS A 8 1.09 -9.29 1.83
CA HIS A 8 0.36 -10.50 2.18
C HIS A 8 -0.10 -11.26 0.92
N ALA A 9 -0.39 -12.56 1.09
CA ALA A 9 -0.81 -13.44 -0.01
C ALA A 9 -2.11 -12.98 -0.69
N THR A 10 -3.02 -12.34 0.05
CA THR A 10 -4.29 -11.84 -0.48
C THR A 10 -4.09 -10.73 -1.53
N PRO A 11 -3.35 -9.63 -1.25
CA PRO A 11 -2.91 -8.68 -2.27
C PRO A 11 -2.25 -9.31 -3.48
N SER A 12 -1.42 -10.32 -3.26
CA SER A 12 -0.71 -11.03 -4.34
C SER A 12 -1.66 -11.70 -5.33
N ALA A 13 -2.79 -12.23 -4.87
CA ALA A 13 -3.81 -12.80 -5.73
C ALA A 13 -4.64 -11.73 -6.47
N GLN A 14 -4.86 -10.57 -5.83
CA GLN A 14 -5.65 -9.45 -6.39
C GLN A 14 -4.92 -8.67 -7.48
N MET A 15 -3.58 -8.77 -7.54
CA MET A 15 -2.76 -8.20 -8.61
C MET A 15 -2.85 -8.96 -9.95
N SER A 16 -3.64 -10.03 -10.03
CA SER A 16 -3.84 -10.75 -11.29
C SER A 16 -4.51 -9.86 -12.33
N GLY A 17 -3.91 -9.79 -13.53
CA GLY A 17 -4.42 -8.97 -14.64
C GLY A 17 -4.05 -7.49 -14.56
N LEU A 18 -3.29 -7.06 -13.54
CA LEU A 18 -2.84 -5.68 -13.40
C LEU A 18 -1.93 -5.29 -14.59
N PRO A 19 -2.25 -4.24 -15.36
CA PRO A 19 -1.39 -3.72 -16.42
C PRO A 19 -0.01 -3.33 -15.89
N SER A 20 1.03 -3.42 -16.72
CA SER A 20 2.41 -3.16 -16.29
C SER A 20 2.63 -1.74 -15.78
N ASP A 21 1.99 -0.75 -16.41
CA ASP A 21 2.01 0.65 -15.99
C ASP A 21 1.32 0.86 -14.63
N ALA A 22 0.21 0.15 -14.38
CA ALA A 22 -0.44 0.16 -13.08
C ALA A 22 0.40 -0.54 -11.99
N PHE A 23 1.14 -1.59 -12.34
CA PHE A 23 2.09 -2.25 -11.44
C PHE A 23 3.27 -1.32 -11.10
N ASP A 24 3.85 -0.63 -12.09
CA ASP A 24 4.92 0.34 -11.86
C ASP A 24 4.45 1.48 -10.95
N ALA A 25 3.22 1.97 -11.15
CA ALA A 25 2.62 2.97 -10.28
C ALA A 25 2.40 2.47 -8.85
N LEU A 26 1.98 1.22 -8.67
CA LEU A 26 1.86 0.60 -7.35
C LEU A 26 3.24 0.54 -6.66
N VAL A 27 4.26 0.06 -7.36
CA VAL A 27 5.63 -0.03 -6.81
C VAL A 27 6.16 1.34 -6.41
N SER A 28 6.04 2.35 -7.26
CA SER A 28 6.46 3.72 -6.95
C SER A 28 5.75 4.25 -5.71
N THR A 29 4.42 4.04 -5.63
CA THR A 29 3.61 4.47 -4.48
C THR A 29 4.05 3.78 -3.19
N MET A 30 4.38 2.48 -3.24
CA MET A 30 4.87 1.76 -2.07
C MET A 30 6.28 2.18 -1.65
N VAL A 31 7.14 2.61 -2.58
CA VAL A 31 8.45 3.21 -2.25
C VAL A 31 8.26 4.55 -1.52
N ASP A 32 7.34 5.40 -1.99
CA ASP A 32 7.03 6.65 -1.31
C ASP A 32 6.43 6.41 0.08
N ALA A 33 5.51 5.45 0.18
CA ALA A 33 4.91 5.05 1.46
C ALA A 33 5.95 4.45 2.42
N ALA A 34 6.95 3.73 1.92
CA ALA A 34 8.05 3.21 2.74
C ALA A 34 8.87 4.32 3.40
N GLU A 35 9.01 5.49 2.76
CA GLU A 35 9.71 6.63 3.35
C GLU A 35 8.80 7.51 4.22
N ARG A 36 7.52 7.63 3.83
CA ARG A 36 6.55 8.55 4.44
C ARG A 36 5.17 7.91 4.56
N PRO A 37 5.01 6.87 5.40
CA PRO A 37 3.75 6.12 5.47
C PRO A 37 2.58 6.97 5.99
N TRP A 38 2.89 8.01 6.76
CA TRP A 38 1.91 8.89 7.40
C TRP A 38 1.33 9.96 6.48
N ASP A 39 1.90 10.14 5.28
CA ASP A 39 1.32 10.98 4.22
C ASP A 39 0.11 10.30 3.57
N ALA A 40 -0.01 8.97 3.68
CA ALA A 40 -1.19 8.22 3.27
C ALA A 40 -2.39 8.50 4.19
N MET A 41 -3.60 8.35 3.65
CA MET A 41 -4.82 8.65 4.39
C MET A 41 -5.09 7.57 5.44
N ALA A 42 -5.40 7.98 6.67
CA ALA A 42 -5.88 7.05 7.70
C ALA A 42 -7.27 6.50 7.32
N MET A 43 -7.44 5.17 7.44
CA MET A 43 -8.71 4.51 7.12
C MET A 43 -9.74 4.68 8.24
N TYR A 44 -9.27 4.66 9.49
CA TYR A 44 -10.10 4.74 10.68
C TYR A 44 -9.62 5.88 11.57
N ASN A 45 -10.54 6.52 12.30
CA ASN A 45 -10.20 7.68 13.13
C ASN A 45 -9.38 7.31 14.37
N ASP A 46 -9.55 6.09 14.87
CA ASP A 46 -8.97 5.56 16.11
C ASP A 46 -7.84 4.54 15.87
N GLU A 47 -7.62 4.12 14.62
CA GLU A 47 -6.55 3.21 14.24
C GLU A 47 -5.65 3.87 13.17
N PRO A 48 -4.84 4.87 13.56
CA PRO A 48 -4.05 5.68 12.63
C PRO A 48 -3.01 4.88 11.86
N GLU A 49 -2.67 3.65 12.27
CA GLU A 49 -1.73 2.76 11.61
C GLU A 49 -2.31 2.13 10.34
N TYR A 50 -3.65 2.05 10.22
CA TYR A 50 -4.32 1.58 9.02
C TYR A 50 -4.44 2.71 8.01
N ARG A 51 -3.77 2.53 6.88
CA ARG A 51 -3.54 3.56 5.88
C ARG A 51 -3.95 3.08 4.50
N GLN A 52 -4.37 4.02 3.66
CA GLN A 52 -4.63 3.75 2.26
C GLN A 52 -4.17 4.91 1.37
N VAL A 53 -3.75 4.57 0.16
CA VAL A 53 -3.29 5.53 -0.85
C VAL A 53 -3.69 5.08 -2.25
N ILE A 54 -4.02 6.05 -3.10
CA ILE A 54 -4.33 5.83 -4.50
C ILE A 54 -3.02 5.67 -5.28
N TYR A 55 -2.95 4.69 -6.16
CA TYR A 55 -1.84 4.52 -7.10
C TYR A 55 -2.35 4.55 -8.55
N GLY A 56 -1.52 5.08 -9.46
CA GLY A 56 -1.90 5.24 -10.86
C GLY A 56 -3.16 6.07 -11.04
N THR A 57 -4.02 5.68 -11.99
CA THR A 57 -5.25 6.42 -12.31
C THR A 57 -6.44 6.05 -11.42
N ALA A 58 -6.53 4.78 -11.00
CA ALA A 58 -7.70 4.24 -10.29
C ALA A 58 -7.38 3.01 -9.42
N GLY A 59 -6.14 2.86 -8.97
CA GLY A 59 -5.73 1.82 -8.01
C GLY A 59 -5.80 2.31 -6.58
N LEU A 60 -6.05 1.42 -5.63
CA LEU A 60 -6.01 1.68 -4.19
C LEU A 60 -5.19 0.58 -3.50
N VAL A 61 -4.24 0.97 -2.66
CA VAL A 61 -3.51 0.04 -1.79
C VAL A 61 -3.74 0.42 -0.34
N SER A 62 -4.04 -0.60 0.48
CA SER A 62 -4.28 -0.45 1.91
C SER A 62 -3.26 -1.27 2.70
N PHE A 63 -2.72 -0.65 3.75
CA PHE A 63 -1.62 -1.21 4.51
C PHE A 63 -1.66 -0.81 5.98
N TYR A 64 -0.98 -1.59 6.81
CA TYR A 64 -0.75 -1.31 8.22
C TYR A 64 0.69 -0.89 8.45
N VAL A 65 0.91 0.15 9.27
CA VAL A 65 2.25 0.66 9.64
C VAL A 65 2.66 0.08 11.00
N ASP A 66 3.62 -0.84 10.98
CA ASP A 66 4.26 -1.36 12.18
C ASP A 66 5.54 -0.55 12.48
N VAL A 67 5.44 0.40 13.40
CA VAL A 67 6.56 1.29 13.77
C VAL A 67 7.65 0.55 14.53
N GLU A 68 7.28 -0.41 15.38
CA GLU A 68 8.25 -1.15 16.19
C GLU A 68 9.08 -2.11 15.33
N ALA A 69 8.44 -2.75 14.34
CA ALA A 69 9.12 -3.64 13.42
C ALA A 69 9.72 -2.93 12.18
N GLU A 70 9.43 -1.63 11.99
CA GLU A 70 9.77 -0.86 10.78
C GLU A 70 9.23 -1.54 9.49
N ILE A 71 7.99 -2.03 9.54
CA ILE A 71 7.35 -2.77 8.42
C ILE A 71 6.04 -2.09 8.00
N ILE A 72 5.80 -2.03 6.69
CA ILE A 72 4.49 -1.79 6.09
C ILE A 72 3.90 -3.12 5.64
N ARG A 73 2.75 -3.50 6.21
CA ARG A 73 2.03 -4.73 5.85
C ARG A 73 0.88 -4.41 4.90
N VAL A 74 1.07 -4.68 3.62
CA VAL A 74 0.01 -4.52 2.61
C VAL A 74 -0.99 -5.65 2.77
N PHE A 75 -2.25 -5.32 3.02
CA PHE A 75 -3.32 -6.31 3.22
C PHE A 75 -4.42 -6.25 2.16
N ASP A 76 -4.52 -5.18 1.38
CA ASP A 76 -5.47 -5.08 0.27
C ASP A 76 -4.89 -4.26 -0.89
N VAL A 77 -5.12 -4.72 -2.11
CA VAL A 77 -4.82 -4.02 -3.36
C VAL A 77 -6.02 -4.16 -4.29
N THR A 78 -6.58 -3.04 -4.72
CA THR A 78 -7.75 -2.98 -5.62
C THR A 78 -7.44 -2.07 -6.80
N TRP A 79 -7.95 -2.38 -7.99
CA TRP A 79 -7.84 -1.54 -9.17
C TRP A 79 -9.08 -1.63 -10.04
N ALA A 80 -9.40 -0.55 -10.75
CA ALA A 80 -10.44 -0.53 -11.76
C ALA A 80 -9.89 -1.16 -13.05
N GLY A 81 -10.19 -2.45 -13.25
CA GLY A 81 -9.97 -3.13 -14.53
C GLY A 81 -10.94 -2.76 -15.61
#